data_AF-A0A6N3HAP0-F1
#
_entry.id   AF-A0A6N3HAP0-F1
#
_cell.length_a   1.000
_cell.length_b   1.000
_cell.length_c   1.000
_cell.angle_alpha   90.00
_cell.angle_beta   90.00
_cell.angle_gamma   90.00
#
_symmetry.space_group_name_H-M   'P 1'
#
loop_
_entity.id
_entity.type
_entity.pdbx_description
1 polymer ?
#
loop_
_entity_poly.entity_id
_entity_poly.type
_entity_poly.pdbx_seq_one_letter_code
_entity_poly.pdbx_strand_id
1 'polypeptide(L)' 'MARHTFATLSLALGIDLYTVCKLLGHKNIISTQVYAKIIDASKRQAIDRFNGVLDA' A
#
# COMPACT_ATOMS: atom_id res chain seq x y z
N MET A 1 -17.76 -2.89 5.39
CA MET A 1 -16.48 -3.33 6.01
C MET A 1 -15.55 -4.04 5.04
N ALA A 2 -16.01 -4.97 4.18
CA ALA A 2 -15.12 -5.73 3.28
C ALA A 2 -14.21 -4.92 2.33
N ARG A 3 -14.71 -3.83 1.69
CA ARG A 3 -13.90 -3.01 0.75
C ARG A 3 -12.69 -2.34 1.40
N HIS A 4 -12.86 -1.83 2.63
CA HIS A 4 -11.77 -1.16 3.36
C HIS A 4 -10.73 -2.19 3.81
N THR A 5 -11.17 -3.33 4.35
CA THR A 5 -10.27 -4.42 4.74
C THR A 5 -9.50 -4.97 3.55
N PHE A 6 -10.16 -5.18 2.42
CA PHE A 6 -9.52 -5.63 1.18
C PHE A 6 -8.44 -4.65 0.70
N ALA A 7 -8.74 -3.35 0.68
CA ALA A 7 -7.78 -2.32 0.26
C ALA A 7 -6.56 -2.29 1.17
N THR A 8 -6.77 -2.25 2.49
CA THR A 8 -5.71 -2.24 3.50
C THR A 8 -4.84 -3.49 3.42
N LEU A 9 -5.44 -4.67 3.32
CA LEU A 9 -4.69 -5.93 3.24
C LEU A 9 -3.91 -6.03 1.93
N SER A 10 -4.52 -5.66 0.80
CA SER A 10 -3.85 -5.69 -0.50
C SER A 10 -2.60 -4.79 -0.52
N LEU A 11 -2.71 -3.58 0.03
CA LEU A 11 -1.57 -2.66 0.15
C LEU A 11 -0.52 -3.18 1.14
N ALA A 12 -0.93 -3.81 2.23
CA ALA A 12 -0.01 -4.42 3.19
C ALA A 12 0.76 -5.62 2.59
N LEU A 13 0.16 -6.32 1.64
CA LEU A 13 0.80 -7.39 0.87
C LEU A 13 1.73 -6.86 -0.25
N GLY A 14 1.87 -5.54 -0.39
CA GLY A 14 2.74 -4.90 -1.36
C GLY A 14 2.12 -4.71 -2.75
N ILE A 15 0.81 -4.91 -2.90
CA ILE A 15 0.09 -4.59 -4.15
C ILE A 15 0.04 -3.08 -4.29
N ASP A 16 0.25 -2.57 -5.52
CA ASP A 16 0.23 -1.14 -5.77
C ASP A 16 -1.18 -0.54 -5.69
N LEU A 17 -1.23 0.76 -5.37
CA LEU A 17 -2.48 1.50 -5.17
C LEU A 17 -3.38 1.52 -6.42
N TYR A 18 -2.79 1.52 -7.62
CA TYR A 18 -3.52 1.55 -8.88
C TYR A 18 -4.18 0.20 -9.19
N THR A 19 -3.48 -0.91 -8.92
CA THR A 19 -4.06 -2.25 -9.00
C THR A 19 -5.19 -2.44 -7.99
N VAL A 20 -4.99 -2.01 -6.74
CA VAL A 20 -6.08 -2.04 -5.73
C VAL A 20 -7.27 -1.19 -6.18
N CYS A 21 -7.03 -0.03 -6.78
CA CYS A 21 -8.08 0.84 -7.33
C CYS A 21 -8.90 0.11 -8.41
N LYS A 22 -8.25 -0.61 -9.33
CA LYS A 22 -8.93 -1.42 -10.36
C LYS A 22 -9.71 -2.59 -9.77
N LEU A 23 -9.14 -3.30 -8.81
CA LEU A 23 -9.78 -4.43 -8.14
C LEU A 23 -11.02 -4.02 -7.34
N LEU A 24 -11.03 -2.80 -6.80
CA LEU A 24 -12.19 -2.22 -6.11
C LEU A 24 -13.24 -1.64 -7.07
N GLY A 25 -12.95 -1.56 -8.38
CA GLY A 25 -13.84 -0.96 -9.38
C GLY A 25 -13.95 0.57 -9.26
N HIS A 26 -12.98 1.22 -8.62
CA HIS A 26 -12.96 2.67 -8.50
C HIS A 26 -12.58 3.30 -9.84
N LYS A 27 -13.45 4.17 -10.37
CA LYS A 27 -13.18 4.94 -11.60
C LYS A 27 -12.08 5.99 -11.41
N ASN A 28 -11.83 6.42 -10.18
CA ASN A 28 -10.84 7.42 -9.84
C ASN A 28 -9.99 6.97 -8.65
N ILE A 29 -8.68 7.18 -8.76
CA ILE A 29 -7.70 6.81 -7.72
C ILE A 29 -7.86 7.65 -6.45
N ILE A 30 -8.45 8.85 -6.53
CA ILE A 30 -8.67 9.75 -5.37
C ILE A 30 -9.40 9.02 -4.23
N SER A 31 -10.41 8.21 -4.54
CA SER A 31 -11.14 7.43 -3.54
C SER A 31 -10.29 6.34 -2.87
N THR A 32 -9.28 5.84 -3.58
CA THR A 32 -8.35 4.82 -3.09
C THR A 32 -7.17 5.43 -2.33
N GLN A 33 -6.83 6.71 -2.57
CA GLN A 33 -5.74 7.41 -1.89
C GLN A 33 -5.91 7.49 -0.36
N VAL A 34 -7.14 7.36 0.15
CA VAL A 34 -7.38 7.25 1.60
C VAL A 34 -6.59 6.12 2.27
N TYR A 35 -6.23 5.07 1.51
CA TYR A 35 -5.45 3.93 2.00
C TYR A 35 -3.94 4.07 1.78
N ALA A 36 -3.47 5.11 1.06
CA ALA A 36 -2.07 5.28 0.68
C ALA A 36 -1.12 5.44 1.88
N LYS A 37 -1.64 5.88 3.04
CA LYS A 37 -0.88 6.02 4.30
C LYS A 37 -0.16 4.74 4.73
N ILE A 38 -0.70 3.58 4.34
CA ILE A 38 -0.13 2.26 4.66
C ILE A 38 1.14 2.01 3.83
N ILE A 39 1.16 2.47 2.58
CA ILE A 39 2.30 2.33 1.66
C ILE A 39 3.49 3.11 2.20
N ASP A 40 3.27 4.32 2.72
CA ASP A 40 4.35 5.15 3.28
C ASP A 40 5.00 4.55 4.52
N ALA A 41 4.21 3.84 5.34
CA ALA A 41 4.74 3.07 6.46
C ALA A 41 5.57 1.87 5.98
N SER A 42 5.05 1.13 5.00
CA SER A 42 5.76 -0.02 4.41
C SER A 42 7.06 0.38 3.70
N LYS A 43 7.07 1.51 2.98
CA LYS A 43 8.27 2.04 2.31
C LYS A 43 9.36 2.39 3.29
N ARG A 44 9.02 3.07 4.40
CA ARG A 44 9.99 3.40 5.45
C ARG A 44 10.61 2.14 6.05
N GLN A 45 9.80 1.14 6.39
CA GLN A 45 10.33 -0.15 6.85
C GLN A 45 11.24 -0.84 5.83
N ALA A 46 10.89 -0.79 4.54
CA ALA A 46 11.71 -1.38 3.49
C ALA A 46 13.06 -0.65 3.36
N ILE A 47 13.07 0.69 3.43
CA ILE A 47 14.29 1.51 3.40
C ILE A 47 15.14 1.25 4.65
N ASP A 48 14.54 1.22 5.84
CA ASP A 48 15.27 0.96 7.09
C ASP A 48 15.93 -0.43 7.07
N ARG A 49 15.22 -1.45 6.56
CA ARG A 49 15.79 -2.79 6.37
C ARG A 49 16.91 -2.80 5.34
N PHE A 50 16.76 -2.04 4.25
CA PHE A 50 17.77 -1.96 3.21
C PHE A 50 19.05 -1.27 3.71
N ASN A 51 18.92 -0.19 4.49
CA ASN A 51 20.07 0.48 5.12
C ASN A 51 20.81 -0.46 6.07
N GLY A 52 20.08 -1.22 6.90
CA GLY A 52 20.70 -2.21 7.80
C GLY A 52 21.42 -3.38 7.09
N VAL A 53 21.16 -3.60 5.79
CA VAL A 53 21.90 -4.57 4.96
C VAL A 53 23.16 -3.94 4.36
N LEU A 54 23.15 -2.63 4.07
CA LEU A 54 24.30 -1.92 3.52
C LEU A 54 25.36 -1.56 4.57
N ASP A 55 24.94 -1.40 5.83
CA ASP A 55 25.83 -1.10 6.96
C ASP A 55 26.51 -2.35 7.57
N ALA A 56 26.34 -3.53 6.96
CA ALA A 56 26.92 -4.82 7.36
C ALA A 56 28.00 -5.30 6.38
#